data_AF-A0A927KGJ5-F1
#
_entry.id   AF-A0A927KGJ5-F1
#
_cell.length_a   1.000
_cell.length_b   1.000
_cell.length_c   1.000
_cell.angle_alpha   90.00
_cell.angle_beta   90.00
_cell.angle_gamma   90.00
#
_symmetry.space_group_name_H-M   'P 1'
#
loop_
_entity.id
_entity.type
_entity.pdbx_description
1 polymer ?
#
loop_
_entity_poly.entity_id
_entity_poly.type
_entity_poly.pdbx_seq_one_letter_code
_entity_poly.pdbx_strand_id
1 'polypeptide(L)'
;MGWLNDFTAWLLKQLKDLWENGVEFFEDLLLQGFENWLAMVYLQWSLIPAPDFLNGFTLCTLLTQAGPTVGWALNTFRVGEALGFIAAGYSFRMLRKLATLFQW
;
A
#
# COMPACT_ATOMS: atom_id res chain seq x y z
N MET A 1 4.35 -57.86 -15.15
CA MET A 1 5.42 -57.10 -14.46
C MET A 1 4.97 -55.64 -14.39
N GLY A 2 4.27 -55.25 -13.31
CA GLY A 2 3.72 -53.89 -13.14
C GLY A 2 4.39 -53.06 -12.04
N TRP A 3 4.99 -53.72 -11.04
CA TRP A 3 5.49 -53.06 -9.82
C TRP A 3 6.64 -52.07 -10.05
N LEU A 4 7.47 -52.29 -11.09
CA LEU A 4 8.56 -51.38 -11.44
C LEU A 4 8.01 -50.09 -12.07
N ASN A 5 6.91 -50.19 -12.82
CA ASN A 5 6.26 -49.03 -13.41
C ASN A 5 5.54 -48.20 -12.34
N ASP A 6 4.88 -48.88 -11.40
CA ASP A 6 4.22 -48.23 -10.25
C ASP A 6 5.24 -47.54 -9.33
N PHE A 7 6.39 -48.19 -9.08
CA PHE A 7 7.49 -47.58 -8.32
C PHE A 7 8.08 -46.37 -9.04
N THR A 8 8.30 -46.47 -10.36
CA THR A 8 8.81 -45.35 -11.17
C THR A 8 7.82 -44.18 -11.20
N ALA A 9 6.52 -44.46 -11.29
CA ALA A 9 5.48 -43.43 -11.25
C ALA A 9 5.38 -42.74 -9.88
N TRP A 10 5.50 -43.50 -8.78
CA TRP A 10 5.56 -42.92 -7.43
C TRP A 10 6.79 -42.02 -7.27
N LEU A 11 7.97 -42.46 -7.74
CA LEU A 11 9.22 -41.71 -7.63
C LEU A 11 9.17 -40.40 -8.45
N LEU A 12 8.61 -40.45 -9.66
CA LEU A 12 8.37 -39.28 -10.49
C LEU A 12 7.41 -38.29 -9.83
N LYS A 13 6.36 -38.79 -9.18
CA LYS A 13 5.42 -37.95 -8.44
C LYS A 13 6.10 -37.26 -7.27
N GLN A 14 6.87 -37.99 -6.47
CA GLN A 14 7.62 -37.40 -5.35
C GLN A 14 8.61 -36.33 -5.81
N LEU A 15 9.31 -36.55 -6.93
CA LEU A 15 10.24 -35.57 -7.49
C LEU A 15 9.50 -34.31 -7.97
N LYS A 16 8.34 -34.48 -8.59
CA LYS A 16 7.50 -33.38 -9.06
C LYS A 16 6.94 -32.56 -7.89
N ASP A 17 6.39 -33.23 -6.88
CA ASP A 17 5.84 -32.58 -5.69
C ASP A 17 6.94 -31.80 -4.93
N LEU A 18 8.16 -32.35 -4.86
CA LEU A 18 9.30 -31.69 -4.21
C LEU A 18 9.77 -30.47 -5.00
N TRP A 19 9.76 -30.53 -6.33
CA TRP A 19 10.07 -29.38 -7.18
C TRP A 19 9.02 -28.28 -7.09
N GLU A 20 7.74 -28.63 -7.13
CA GLU A 20 6.61 -27.69 -7.05
C GLU A 20 6.59 -26.95 -5.71
N ASN A 21 6.70 -27.68 -4.60
CA ASN A 21 6.82 -27.08 -3.27
C ASN A 21 8.11 -26.25 -3.13
N GLY A 22 9.18 -26.64 -3.83
CA GLY A 22 10.41 -25.86 -3.87
C GLY A 22 10.23 -24.51 -4.55
N VAL A 23 9.50 -24.46 -5.67
CA VAL A 23 9.18 -23.21 -6.39
C VAL A 23 8.27 -22.32 -5.56
N GLU A 24 7.21 -22.88 -4.97
CA GLU A 24 6.26 -22.15 -4.12
C GLU A 24 6.97 -21.52 -2.91
N PHE A 25 7.91 -22.24 -2.28
CA PHE A 25 8.73 -21.71 -1.20
C PHE A 25 9.55 -20.46 -1.60
N PHE A 26 10.12 -20.44 -2.81
CA PHE A 26 10.87 -19.27 -3.28
C PHE A 26 9.96 -18.09 -3.62
N GLU A 27 8.77 -18.33 -4.17
CA GLU A 27 7.77 -17.28 -4.40
C GLU A 27 7.31 -16.65 -3.09
N ASP A 28 6.98 -17.47 -2.09
CA ASP A 28 6.57 -17.01 -0.77
C ASP A 28 7.68 -16.24 -0.05
N LEU A 29 8.93 -16.71 -0.14
CA LEU A 29 10.08 -16.05 0.49
C LEU A 29 10.34 -14.68 -0.12
N LEU A 30 10.20 -14.54 -1.44
CA LEU A 30 10.30 -13.24 -2.11
C LEU A 30 9.16 -12.32 -1.69
N LEU A 31 7.92 -12.82 -1.66
CA LEU A 31 6.74 -12.05 -1.32
C LEU A 31 6.81 -11.53 0.13
N GLN A 32 7.15 -12.39 1.09
CA GLN A 32 7.39 -11.99 2.48
C GLN A 32 8.58 -11.03 2.61
N GLY A 33 9.64 -11.20 1.79
CA GLY A 33 10.77 -10.27 1.74
C GLY A 33 10.34 -8.86 1.33
N PHE A 34 9.52 -8.74 0.28
CA PHE A 34 8.97 -7.46 -0.17
C PHE A 34 8.00 -6.84 0.84
N GLU A 35 7.12 -7.64 1.44
CA GLU A 35 6.19 -7.17 2.48
C GLU A 35 6.92 -6.60 3.69
N ASN A 36 7.94 -7.30 4.18
CA ASN A 36 8.74 -6.84 5.32
C ASN A 36 9.52 -5.56 4.98
N TRP A 37 10.07 -5.45 3.76
CA TRP A 37 10.75 -4.24 3.33
C TRP A 37 9.80 -3.04 3.24
N LEU A 38 8.62 -3.22 2.65
CA LEU A 38 7.57 -2.19 2.61
C LEU A 38 7.09 -1.80 4.00
N ALA A 39 6.94 -2.76 4.92
CA ALA A 39 6.56 -2.48 6.31
C ALA A 39 7.62 -1.64 7.04
N MET A 40 8.91 -1.89 6.80
CA MET A 40 9.99 -1.06 7.35
C MET A 40 9.97 0.37 6.80
N VAL A 41 9.73 0.53 5.50
CA VAL A 41 9.58 1.87 4.89
C VAL A 41 8.37 2.60 5.47
N TYR A 42 7.24 1.91 5.63
CA TYR A 42 6.04 2.47 6.25
C TYR A 42 6.28 2.92 7.69
N LEU A 43 6.97 2.10 8.50
CA LEU A 43 7.33 2.47 9.87
C LEU A 43 8.18 3.74 9.90
N GLN A 44 9.18 3.87 9.03
CA GLN A 44 9.97 5.10 8.95
C GLN A 44 9.13 6.33 8.56
N TRP A 45 8.15 6.17 7.66
CA TRP A 45 7.25 7.26 7.28
C TRP A 45 6.29 7.65 8.40
N SER A 46 5.81 6.69 9.19
CA SER A 46 4.97 6.95 10.37
C SER A 46 5.71 7.69 11.49
N LEU A 47 7.04 7.63 11.49
CA LEU A 47 7.91 8.33 12.43
C LEU A 47 8.23 9.76 11.99
N ILE A 48 7.88 10.17 10.76
CA ILE A 48 7.96 11.56 10.34
C ILE A 48 6.80 12.30 11.00
N PRO A 49 7.05 13.17 12.00
CA PRO A 49 5.97 13.94 12.61
C PRO A 49 5.34 14.80 11.52
N ALA A 50 4.01 14.73 11.40
CA ALA A 50 3.27 15.65 10.53
C ALA A 50 3.67 17.08 10.92
N PRO A 51 4.12 17.91 9.96
CA PRO A 51 4.63 19.24 10.28
C PRO A 51 3.55 20.08 10.97
N ASP A 52 3.95 20.90 11.96
CA ASP A 52 3.06 21.61 12.90
C ASP A 52 1.94 22.44 12.25
N PHE A 53 2.08 22.83 10.98
CA PHE A 53 1.02 23.50 10.24
C PHE A 53 -0.21 22.60 9.95
N LEU A 54 -0.04 21.27 9.88
CA LEU A 54 -1.16 20.33 9.73
C LEU A 54 -1.87 20.03 11.06
N ASN A 55 -1.17 20.13 12.19
CA ASN A 55 -1.71 19.76 13.51
C ASN A 55 -2.45 20.91 14.21
N GLY A 56 -2.11 22.18 13.92
CA GLY A 56 -2.72 23.34 14.59
C GLY A 56 -3.65 24.20 13.72
N PHE A 57 -3.39 24.30 12.41
CA PHE A 57 -4.09 25.22 11.52
C PHE A 57 -4.47 24.55 10.21
N THR A 58 -5.47 23.67 10.27
CA THR A 58 -6.16 23.24 9.05
C THR A 58 -6.79 24.46 8.36
N LEU A 59 -6.86 24.46 7.02
CA LEU A 59 -7.57 25.52 6.28
C LEU A 59 -9.00 25.69 6.83
N CYS A 60 -9.64 24.59 7.23
CA CYS A 60 -10.94 24.59 7.90
C CYS A 60 -10.94 25.36 9.23
N THR A 61 -9.94 25.22 10.10
CA THR A 61 -9.91 25.94 11.39
C THR A 61 -9.71 27.44 11.21
N LEU A 62 -8.87 27.85 10.25
CA LEU A 62 -8.71 29.27 9.88
C LEU A 62 -9.99 29.86 9.25
N LEU A 63 -10.67 29.08 8.42
CA LEU A 63 -11.89 29.52 7.75
C LEU A 63 -13.15 29.46 8.62
N THR A 64 -13.18 28.59 9.62
CA THR A 64 -14.26 28.56 10.64
C THR A 64 -14.18 29.77 11.55
N GLN A 65 -12.98 30.31 11.79
CA GLN A 65 -12.80 31.60 12.48
C GLN A 65 -13.09 32.81 11.58
N ALA A 66 -13.20 32.63 10.27
CA ALA A 66 -13.46 33.70 9.30
C ALA A 66 -14.95 34.10 9.23
N GLY A 67 -15.63 34.25 10.37
CA GLY A 67 -16.99 34.78 10.45
C GLY A 67 -18.10 33.95 9.77
N PRO A 68 -19.38 34.29 10.05
CA PRO A 68 -20.53 33.44 9.68
C PRO A 68 -20.71 33.26 8.17
N THR A 69 -20.37 34.27 7.38
CA THR A 69 -20.55 34.29 5.92
C THR A 69 -19.60 33.34 5.20
N VAL A 70 -18.36 33.23 5.66
CA VAL A 70 -17.35 32.34 5.04
C VAL A 70 -17.63 30.88 5.39
N GLY A 71 -18.06 30.61 6.62
CA GLY A 71 -18.52 29.28 7.04
C GLY A 71 -19.73 28.78 6.22
N TRP A 72 -20.70 29.65 5.93
CA TRP A 72 -21.83 29.32 5.03
C TRP A 72 -21.35 28.99 3.62
N ALA A 73 -20.46 29.80 3.04
CA ALA A 73 -19.93 29.56 1.71
C ALA A 73 -19.17 28.23 1.61
N LEU A 74 -18.39 27.85 2.64
CA LEU A 74 -17.65 26.59 2.66
C LEU A 74 -18.54 25.35 2.68
N ASN A 75 -19.64 25.42 3.43
CA ASN A 75 -20.64 24.35 3.45
C ASN A 75 -21.41 24.29 2.12
N THR A 76 -21.82 25.44 1.56
CA THR A 76 -22.53 25.51 0.28
C THR A 76 -21.69 24.97 -0.89
N PHE A 77 -20.40 25.33 -0.94
CA PHE A 77 -19.51 24.92 -2.02
C PHE A 77 -18.84 23.55 -1.77
N ARG A 78 -19.16 22.88 -0.65
CA ARG A 78 -18.63 21.55 -0.29
C ARG A 78 -17.11 21.46 -0.40
N VAL A 79 -16.42 22.53 0.00
CA VAL A 79 -14.96 22.67 -0.19
C VAL A 79 -14.18 21.58 0.56
N GLY A 80 -14.70 21.13 1.71
CA GLY A 80 -14.10 20.02 2.46
C GLY A 80 -14.11 18.70 1.68
N GLU A 81 -15.22 18.37 1.02
CA GLU A 81 -15.33 17.16 0.18
C GLU A 81 -14.40 17.27 -1.03
N ALA A 82 -14.36 18.43 -1.69
CA ALA A 82 -13.48 18.69 -2.83
C ALA A 82 -11.98 18.56 -2.47
N LEU A 83 -11.57 19.10 -1.32
CA LEU A 83 -10.21 18.94 -0.81
C LEU A 83 -9.89 17.47 -0.47
N GLY A 84 -10.86 16.71 0.02
CA GLY A 84 -10.73 15.27 0.22
C GLY A 84 -10.42 14.51 -1.07
N PHE A 85 -11.12 14.84 -2.17
CA PHE A 85 -10.84 14.25 -3.49
C PHE A 85 -9.46 14.62 -4.03
N ILE A 86 -9.01 15.86 -3.83
CA ILE A 86 -7.66 16.30 -4.22
C ILE A 86 -6.59 15.54 -3.41
N ALA A 87 -6.79 15.39 -2.10
CA ALA A 87 -5.89 14.64 -1.24
C ALA A 87 -5.79 13.16 -1.64
N ALA A 88 -6.92 12.52 -1.97
CA ALA A 88 -6.95 11.14 -2.47
C ALA A 88 -6.25 10.99 -3.83
N GLY A 89 -6.41 11.96 -4.73
CA GLY A 89 -5.70 11.96 -6.01
C GLY A 89 -4.19 12.11 -5.84
N TYR A 90 -3.76 12.96 -4.90
CA TYR A 90 -2.34 13.17 -4.61
C TYR A 90 -1.69 11.96 -3.92
N SER A 91 -2.39 11.33 -2.96
CA SER A 91 -1.89 10.12 -2.30
C SER A 91 -1.74 8.96 -3.29
N PHE A 92 -2.67 8.80 -4.23
CA PHE A 92 -2.56 7.83 -5.31
C PHE A 92 -1.37 8.10 -6.24
N ARG A 93 -1.12 9.36 -6.59
CA ARG A 93 0.05 9.75 -7.39
C ARG A 93 1.36 9.39 -6.68
N MET A 94 1.45 9.64 -5.38
CA MET A 94 2.64 9.31 -4.58
C MET A 94 2.85 7.81 -4.45
N LEU A 95 1.77 7.06 -4.15
CA LEU A 95 1.80 5.60 -4.08
C LEU A 95 2.27 5.00 -5.40
N ARG A 96 1.81 5.53 -6.53
CA ARG A 96 2.26 5.08 -7.86
C ARG A 96 3.75 5.36 -8.09
N LYS A 97 4.26 6.53 -7.73
CA LYS A 97 5.71 6.84 -7.87
C LYS A 97 6.57 5.87 -7.05
N LEU A 98 6.12 5.50 -5.87
CA LEU A 98 6.80 4.50 -5.04
C LEU A 98 6.73 3.09 -5.65
N ALA A 99 5.54 2.67 -6.09
CA ALA A 99 5.34 1.37 -6.72
C ALA A 99 6.15 1.19 -8.01
N THR A 100 6.37 2.27 -8.77
CA THR A 100 7.17 2.25 -10.00
C THR A 100 8.64 2.62 -9.75
N LEU A 101 9.16 2.49 -8.52
CA LEU A 101 10.56 2.78 -8.17
C LEU A 101 11.05 4.15 -8.67
N PHE A 102 10.20 5.18 -8.62
CA PHE A 102 10.47 6.53 -9.09
C PHE A 102 10.83 6.67 -10.58
N GLN A 103 10.44 5.72 -11.43
CA GLN A 103 10.72 5.76 -12.87
C GLN A 103 9.87 6.80 -13.67
N TRP A 104 9.18 7.73 -12.98
CA TRP A 104 8.34 8.81 -13.54
C TRP A 104 8.37 10.09 -12.70
#